data_AF-A0A225W485-F1
#
_entry.id   AF-A0A225W485-F1
#
_cell.length_a   1.000
_cell.length_b   1.000
_cell.length_c   1.000
_cell.angle_alpha   90.00
_cell.angle_beta   90.00
_cell.angle_gamma   90.00
#
_symmetry.space_group_name_H-M   'P 1'
#
loop_
_entity.id
_entity.type
_entity.pdbx_description
1 polymer ?
#
loop_
_entity_poly.entity_id
_entity_poly.type
_entity_poly.pdbx_seq_one_letter_code
_entity_poly.pdbx_strand_id
1 'polypeptide(L)'
;MPDCCIGSRVRRIGSLDGSLARQPPRRVDIPLDRRLEEATTYSKVLSAALSPRRLDLTESELVVGLRNEVIRHSGGLKDSEDTIAEQVERTAKAEVFCVQASTRLMTSTPCCARSGKILPLLSVLQRYQSNPLLFSQS
;
A
#
# COMPACT_ATOMS: atom_id res chain seq x y z
N MET A 1 -10.65 -47.67 -48.55
CA MET A 1 -10.01 -46.90 -49.63
C MET A 1 -9.99 -45.43 -49.21
N PRO A 2 -8.86 -44.72 -49.22
CA PRO A 2 -7.62 -45.00 -48.48
C PRO A 2 -7.14 -43.78 -47.62
N ASP A 3 -6.35 -44.10 -46.60
CA ASP A 3 -5.04 -43.57 -46.18
C ASP A 3 -4.71 -42.06 -45.94
N CYS A 4 -4.01 -41.90 -44.81
CA CYS A 4 -2.75 -41.19 -44.60
C CYS A 4 -2.70 -39.71 -44.14
N CYS A 5 -2.49 -39.55 -42.83
CA CYS A 5 -1.30 -38.96 -42.20
C CYS A 5 -0.88 -37.52 -42.55
N ILE A 6 -1.30 -36.55 -41.72
CA ILE A 6 -0.44 -35.46 -41.21
C ILE A 6 -0.99 -35.15 -39.81
N GLY A 7 -0.30 -35.26 -38.68
CA GLY A 7 1.12 -35.23 -38.42
C GLY A 7 1.28 -34.53 -37.07
N SER A 8 1.57 -35.30 -36.04
CA SER A 8 2.53 -34.93 -34.98
C SER A 8 2.25 -33.67 -34.13
N ARG A 9 1.89 -33.95 -32.87
CA ARG A 9 2.73 -33.56 -31.73
C ARG A 9 3.00 -32.04 -31.58
N VAL A 10 2.01 -31.29 -31.08
CA VAL A 10 2.31 -29.99 -30.47
C VAL A 10 2.90 -30.22 -29.08
N ARG A 11 4.23 -30.23 -29.10
CA ARG A 11 5.21 -30.21 -28.03
C ARG A 11 4.72 -29.47 -26.78
N ARG A 12 4.62 -30.19 -25.65
CA ARG A 12 4.71 -29.59 -24.30
C ARG A 12 6.03 -28.82 -24.25
N ILE A 13 5.97 -27.50 -24.11
CA ILE A 13 7.09 -26.68 -23.65
C ILE A 13 6.73 -26.23 -22.24
N GLY A 14 7.49 -26.78 -21.28
CA GLY A 14 7.42 -26.42 -19.89
C GLY A 14 8.26 -25.18 -19.59
N SER A 15 7.80 -24.49 -18.55
CA SER A 15 8.52 -23.62 -17.63
C SER A 15 9.33 -22.47 -18.23
N LEU A 16 8.66 -21.33 -18.38
CA LEU A 16 9.29 -20.03 -18.15
C LEU A 16 8.57 -19.42 -16.95
N ASP A 17 9.21 -19.57 -15.79
CA ASP A 17 8.85 -18.91 -14.54
C ASP A 17 9.08 -17.41 -14.74
N GLY A 18 7.98 -16.70 -14.81
CA GLY A 18 7.91 -15.32 -15.23
C GLY A 18 6.43 -14.97 -15.28
N SER A 19 5.97 -14.36 -14.18
CA SER A 19 4.58 -14.04 -13.86
C SER A 19 3.92 -13.08 -14.86
N LEU A 20 3.79 -13.48 -16.11
CA LEU A 20 2.73 -13.00 -16.97
C LEU A 20 1.54 -13.92 -16.68
N ALA A 21 0.84 -13.62 -15.58
CA ALA A 21 -0.44 -14.23 -15.29
C ALA A 21 -1.26 -14.12 -16.58
N ARG A 22 -1.49 -15.27 -17.25
CA ARG A 22 -2.20 -15.29 -18.53
C ARG A 22 -3.50 -14.55 -18.29
N GLN A 23 -3.62 -13.35 -18.83
CA GLN A 23 -4.83 -12.58 -18.72
C GLN A 23 -5.93 -13.51 -19.26
N PRO A 24 -6.93 -13.88 -18.45
CA PRO A 24 -8.04 -14.65 -18.97
C PRO A 24 -8.56 -13.91 -20.20
N PRO A 25 -8.93 -14.61 -21.29
CA PRO A 25 -9.52 -13.97 -22.46
C PRO A 25 -10.56 -12.96 -21.97
N ARG A 26 -10.48 -11.71 -22.44
CA ARG A 26 -11.45 -10.67 -22.08
C ARG A 26 -12.83 -11.29 -22.29
N ARG A 27 -13.58 -11.50 -21.20
CA ARG A 27 -14.91 -12.08 -21.28
C ARG A 27 -15.73 -11.12 -22.14
N VAL A 28 -16.16 -11.60 -23.31
CA VAL A 28 -17.02 -10.85 -24.21
C VAL A 28 -18.30 -10.54 -23.43
N ASP A 29 -18.70 -9.28 -23.37
CA ASP A 29 -19.92 -8.86 -22.69
C ASP A 29 -21.11 -9.17 -23.61
N ILE A 30 -21.46 -10.46 -23.66
CA ILE A 30 -22.54 -11.00 -24.51
C ILE A 30 -23.86 -10.20 -24.32
N PRO A 31 -24.26 -9.78 -23.10
CA PRO A 31 -25.39 -8.88 -22.91
C PRO A 31 -25.25 -7.52 -23.60
N LEU A 32 -24.08 -6.88 -23.56
CA LEU A 32 -23.84 -5.62 -24.24
C LEU A 32 -23.91 -5.79 -25.76
N ASP A 33 -23.26 -6.82 -26.31
CA ASP A 33 -23.23 -7.08 -27.75
C ASP A 33 -24.65 -7.29 -28.28
N ARG A 34 -25.47 -8.10 -27.59
CA ARG A 34 -26.86 -8.31 -27.95
C ARG A 34 -27.67 -7.01 -27.97
N ARG A 35 -27.45 -6.12 -26.99
CA ARG A 35 -28.17 -4.84 -26.91
C ARG A 35 -27.75 -3.86 -28.00
N LEU A 36 -26.51 -3.96 -28.47
CA LEU A 36 -26.01 -3.17 -29.60
C LEU A 36 -26.55 -3.69 -30.94
N GLU A 37 -26.66 -5.00 -31.13
CA GLU A 37 -27.29 -5.62 -32.31
C GLU A 37 -28.79 -5.23 -32.43
N GLU A 38 -29.50 -5.15 -31.30
CA GLU A 38 -30.92 -4.75 -31.27
C GLU A 38 -31.13 -3.22 -31.41
N ALA A 39 -30.06 -2.42 -31.35
CA ALA A 39 -30.14 -0.96 -31.38
C ALA A 39 -30.19 -0.41 -32.82
N THR A 40 -31.39 -0.04 -33.28
CA THR A 40 -31.60 0.48 -34.63
C THR A 40 -31.41 1.99 -34.79
N THR A 41 -31.27 2.73 -33.70
CA THR A 41 -31.11 4.19 -33.71
C THR A 41 -29.93 4.62 -32.85
N TYR A 42 -29.33 5.76 -33.19
CA TYR A 42 -28.20 6.30 -32.44
C TYR A 42 -28.50 6.48 -30.93
N SER A 43 -29.70 6.97 -30.59
CA SER A 43 -30.15 7.09 -29.20
C SER A 43 -30.20 5.74 -28.47
N LYS A 44 -30.62 4.67 -29.15
CA LYS A 44 -30.62 3.31 -28.59
C LYS A 44 -29.21 2.76 -28.44
N VAL A 45 -28.29 3.04 -29.37
CA VAL A 45 -26.87 2.65 -29.26
C VAL A 45 -26.23 3.32 -28.04
N LEU A 46 -26.47 4.61 -27.82
CA LEU A 46 -25.98 5.30 -26.63
C LEU A 46 -26.59 4.72 -25.35
N SER A 47 -27.89 4.46 -25.34
CA SER A 47 -28.56 3.82 -24.20
C SER A 47 -28.02 2.41 -23.93
N ALA A 48 -27.66 1.68 -25.00
CA ALA A 48 -27.04 0.37 -24.94
C ALA A 48 -25.66 0.44 -24.26
N ALA A 49 -24.78 1.28 -24.81
CA ALA A 49 -23.39 1.45 -24.36
C ALA A 49 -23.27 2.03 -22.95
N LEU A 50 -24.18 2.92 -22.56
CA LEU A 50 -24.13 3.61 -21.26
C LEU A 50 -24.83 2.87 -20.13
N SER A 51 -25.60 1.82 -20.42
CA SER A 51 -26.23 1.09 -19.32
C SER A 51 -25.20 0.35 -18.48
N PRO A 52 -25.35 0.36 -17.15
CA PRO A 52 -24.46 -0.35 -16.27
C PRO A 52 -24.34 -1.83 -16.65
N ARG A 53 -23.11 -2.33 -16.70
CA ARG A 53 -22.85 -3.76 -16.85
C ARG A 53 -23.45 -4.51 -15.66
N ARG A 54 -24.27 -5.52 -15.95
CA ARG A 54 -24.80 -6.42 -14.93
C ARG A 54 -23.73 -7.45 -14.62
N LEU A 55 -23.23 -7.42 -13.39
CA LEU A 55 -22.32 -8.44 -12.88
C LEU A 55 -23.13 -9.70 -12.59
N ASP A 56 -22.54 -10.86 -12.88
CA ASP A 56 -23.08 -12.12 -12.37
C ASP A 56 -22.84 -12.24 -10.85
N LEU A 57 -23.43 -13.26 -10.22
CA LEU A 57 -23.31 -13.45 -8.77
C LEU A 57 -21.84 -13.63 -8.34
N THR A 58 -21.05 -14.37 -9.12
CA THR A 58 -19.63 -14.63 -8.83
C THR A 58 -18.83 -13.34 -8.90
N GLU A 59 -19.03 -12.55 -9.95
CA GLU A 59 -18.39 -11.24 -10.12
C GLU A 59 -18.80 -10.27 -9.00
N SER A 60 -20.07 -10.29 -8.58
CA SER A 60 -20.54 -9.46 -7.47
C SER A 60 -19.89 -9.84 -6.13
N GLU A 61 -19.76 -11.13 -5.84
CA GLU A 61 -19.08 -11.63 -4.64
C GLU A 61 -17.60 -11.21 -4.61
N LEU A 62 -16.91 -11.29 -5.76
CA LEU A 62 -15.54 -10.79 -5.90
C LEU A 62 -15.44 -9.28 -5.63
N VAL A 63 -16.37 -8.48 -6.16
CA VAL A 63 -16.38 -7.04 -5.91
C VAL A 63 -16.60 -6.72 -4.44
N VAL A 64 -17.50 -7.44 -3.76
CA VAL A 64 -17.70 -7.29 -2.31
C VAL A 64 -16.45 -7.70 -1.53
N GLY A 65 -15.83 -8.82 -1.88
CA GLY A 65 -14.58 -9.28 -1.26
C GLY A 65 -13.45 -8.26 -1.42
N LEU A 66 -13.27 -7.72 -2.63
CA LEU A 66 -12.29 -6.68 -2.90
C LEU A 66 -12.58 -5.39 -2.12
N ARG A 67 -13.86 -4.98 -2.01
CA ARG A 67 -14.23 -3.81 -1.19
C ARG A 67 -13.87 -4.02 0.27
N ASN A 68 -14.17 -5.19 0.83
CA ASN A 68 -13.81 -5.51 2.22
C ASN A 68 -12.29 -5.50 2.42
N GLU A 69 -11.56 -6.02 1.44
CA GLU A 69 -10.10 -6.04 1.49
C GLU A 69 -9.50 -4.64 1.38
N VAL A 70 -10.07 -3.76 0.54
CA VAL A 70 -9.70 -2.34 0.49
C VAL A 70 -9.96 -1.68 1.84
N ILE A 71 -11.14 -1.87 2.43
CA ILE A 71 -11.48 -1.30 3.75
C ILE A 71 -10.48 -1.75 4.81
N ARG A 72 -10.15 -3.04 4.84
CA ARG A 72 -9.19 -3.61 5.79
C ARG A 72 -7.79 -3.01 5.60
N HIS A 73 -7.31 -2.91 4.37
CA HIS A 73 -6.01 -2.32 4.08
C HIS A 73 -5.98 -0.82 4.38
N SER A 74 -7.02 -0.08 3.99
CA SER A 74 -7.12 1.36 4.26
C SER A 74 -7.14 1.63 5.77
N GLY A 75 -7.83 0.82 6.56
CA GLY A 75 -7.79 0.90 8.03
C GLY A 75 -6.37 0.67 8.57
N GLY A 76 -5.72 -0.43 8.18
CA GLY A 76 -4.35 -0.72 8.63
C GLY A 76 -3.31 0.33 8.20
N LEU A 77 -3.47 0.91 7.00
CA LEU A 77 -2.64 2.04 6.57
C LEU A 77 -2.87 3.26 7.45
N LYS A 78 -4.11 3.57 7.78
CA LYS A 78 -4.44 4.70 8.66
C LYS A 78 -3.84 4.53 10.05
N ASP A 79 -3.99 3.35 10.65
CA ASP A 79 -3.41 3.04 11.95
C ASP A 79 -1.87 3.18 11.93
N SER A 80 -1.23 2.73 10.84
CA SER A 80 0.21 2.86 10.66
C SER A 80 0.67 4.31 10.46
N GLU A 81 -0.10 5.10 9.71
CA GLU A 81 0.15 6.53 9.51
C GLU A 81 0.07 7.27 10.85
N ASP A 82 -0.97 7.00 11.65
CA ASP A 82 -1.16 7.62 12.95
C ASP A 82 -0.02 7.24 13.92
N THR A 83 0.37 5.96 13.93
CA THR A 83 1.53 5.48 14.72
C THR A 83 2.83 6.19 14.33
N ILE A 84 3.08 6.34 13.03
CA ILE A 84 4.25 7.06 12.52
C ILE A 84 4.19 8.54 12.90
N ALA A 85 3.03 9.19 12.77
CA ALA A 85 2.84 10.58 13.12
C ALA A 85 3.17 10.84 14.60
N GLU A 86 2.66 10.01 15.51
CA GLU A 86 2.99 10.08 16.92
C GLU A 86 4.49 9.87 17.18
N GLN A 87 5.12 8.91 16.49
CA GLN A 87 6.55 8.66 16.65
C GLN A 87 7.40 9.82 16.13
N VAL A 88 7.02 10.44 15.02
CA VAL A 88 7.68 11.63 14.46
C VAL A 88 7.58 12.78 15.46
N GLU A 89 6.39 13.03 16.02
CA GLU A 89 6.21 14.08 17.03
C GLU A 89 7.08 13.84 18.26
N ARG A 90 7.09 12.61 18.78
CA ARG A 90 7.95 12.22 19.90
C ARG A 90 9.43 12.42 19.57
N THR A 91 9.86 12.01 18.38
CA THR A 91 11.27 12.13 17.95
C THR A 91 11.68 13.60 17.82
N ALA A 92 10.83 14.44 17.22
CA ALA A 92 11.08 15.87 17.12
C ALA A 92 11.22 16.55 18.50
N LYS A 93 10.35 16.20 19.46
CA LYS A 93 10.45 16.68 20.85
C LYS A 93 11.77 16.25 21.50
N ALA A 94 12.18 15.00 21.31
CA ALA A 94 13.44 14.50 21.84
C ALA A 94 14.66 15.21 21.24
N GLU A 95 14.66 15.47 19.93
CA GLU A 95 15.73 16.19 19.25
C GLU A 95 15.87 17.62 19.77
N VAL A 96 14.76 18.36 19.88
CA VAL A 96 14.76 19.71 20.46
C VAL A 96 15.32 19.70 21.88
N PHE A 97 14.92 18.73 22.71
CA PHE A 97 15.45 18.59 24.06
C PHE A 97 16.97 18.34 24.05
N CYS A 98 17.45 17.40 23.22
CA CYS A 98 18.88 17.08 23.10
C CYS A 98 19.71 18.29 22.66
N VAL A 99 19.20 19.07 21.70
CA VAL A 99 19.84 20.31 21.25
C VAL A 99 19.90 21.31 22.40
N GLN A 100 18.78 21.57 23.09
CA GLN A 100 18.75 22.51 24.21
C GLN A 100 19.67 22.10 25.36
N ALA A 101 19.70 20.82 25.73
CA ALA A 101 20.59 20.29 26.75
C ALA A 101 22.05 20.46 26.35
N SER A 102 22.40 20.18 25.09
CA SER A 102 23.74 20.35 24.55
C SER A 102 24.16 21.82 24.55
N THR A 103 23.29 22.73 24.11
CA THR A 103 23.55 24.17 24.13
C THR A 103 23.76 24.67 25.56
N ARG A 104 22.93 24.27 26.53
CA ARG A 104 23.10 24.64 27.95
C ARG A 104 24.41 24.13 28.55
N LEU A 105 24.83 22.92 28.19
CA LEU A 105 26.13 22.39 28.61
C LEU A 105 27.29 23.20 28.01
N MET A 106 27.17 23.63 26.75
CA MET A 106 28.19 24.45 26.09
C MET A 106 28.25 25.88 26.66
N THR A 107 27.11 26.49 27.01
CA THR A 107 27.08 27.86 27.54
C THR A 107 27.37 27.97 29.03
N SER A 108 27.21 26.88 29.80
CA SER A 108 27.47 26.87 31.25
C SER A 108 28.93 26.56 31.64
N THR A 109 29.80 26.22 30.68
CA THR A 109 31.22 25.99 30.96
C THR A 109 32.14 26.90 30.14
N PRO A 110 32.72 27.97 30.73
CA PRO A 110 33.85 28.66 30.13
C PRO A 110 35.20 27.92 30.30
N CYS A 111 35.28 26.79 31.02
CA CYS A 111 36.59 26.26 31.46
C CYS A 111 36.82 24.73 31.45
N CYS A 112 35.90 23.89 30.98
CA CYS A 112 36.09 22.43 31.05
C CYS A 112 36.50 21.77 29.72
N ALA A 113 37.49 22.33 29.02
CA ALA A 113 38.10 21.68 27.85
C ALA A 113 39.18 20.62 28.20
N ARG A 114 39.31 20.18 29.47
CA ARG A 114 40.42 19.31 29.90
C ARG A 114 40.08 18.04 30.69
N SER A 115 38.82 17.65 30.85
CA SER A 115 38.51 16.31 31.39
C SER A 115 37.44 15.63 30.55
N GLY A 116 37.85 14.66 29.73
CA GLY A 116 36.99 13.92 28.80
C GLY A 116 35.86 13.16 29.49
N LYS A 117 34.71 13.81 29.65
CA LYS A 117 33.45 13.17 30.07
C LYS A 117 32.33 13.52 29.08
N ILE A 118 32.30 12.78 27.96
CA ILE A 118 31.20 12.76 26.97
C ILE A 118 30.00 11.88 27.47
N LEU A 119 29.82 11.77 28.79
CA LEU A 119 28.77 10.95 29.40
C LEU A 119 27.34 11.56 29.50
N PRO A 120 27.03 12.85 29.21
CA PRO A 120 25.70 13.37 29.46
C PRO A 120 24.65 12.94 28.43
N LEU A 121 25.03 12.65 27.17
CA LEU A 121 24.05 12.29 26.13
C LEU A 121 23.45 10.89 26.34
N LEU A 122 24.24 9.90 26.77
CA LEU A 122 23.75 8.55 27.05
C LEU A 122 22.75 8.53 28.22
N SER A 123 23.01 9.31 29.28
CA SER A 123 22.11 9.38 30.43
C SER A 123 20.80 10.12 30.11
N VAL A 124 20.82 11.10 29.19
CA VAL A 124 19.63 11.76 28.67
C VAL A 124 18.80 10.82 27.80
N LEU A 125 19.42 10.11 26.86
CA LEU A 125 18.73 9.14 26.00
C LEU A 125 18.12 7.98 26.81
N GLN A 126 18.83 7.51 27.84
CA GLN A 126 18.35 6.42 28.70
C GLN A 126 17.18 6.85 29.60
N ARG A 127 17.13 8.11 30.06
CA ARG A 127 15.96 8.66 30.77
C ARG A 127 14.76 8.84 29.85
N TYR A 128 14.98 9.25 28.60
CA TYR A 128 13.92 9.36 27.60
C TYR A 128 13.28 8.00 27.29
N GLN A 129 14.10 6.96 27.07
CA GLN A 129 13.62 5.59 26.88
C GLN A 129 12.85 5.04 28.10
N SER A 130 13.22 5.45 29.32
CA SER A 130 12.62 4.93 30.55
C SER A 130 11.31 5.63 30.94
N ASN A 131 11.05 6.86 30.47
CA ASN A 131 9.86 7.63 30.88
C ASN A 131 9.45 8.69 29.84
N PRO A 132 8.81 8.28 28.72
CA PRO A 132 8.43 9.20 27.65
C PRO A 132 7.29 10.19 28.04
N LEU A 133 6.48 9.87 29.04
CA LEU A 133 5.33 10.69 29.46
C LEU A 133 5.72 11.95 30.26
N LEU A 134 6.88 11.98 30.92
CA LEU A 134 7.37 13.17 31.63
C LEU A 134 7.80 14.29 30.67
N PHE A 135 8.09 13.97 29.42
CA PHE A 135 8.54 14.91 28.39
C PHE A 135 7.40 15.41 27.49
N SER A 136 6.17 14.91 27.68
CA SER A 136 5.01 15.37 26.92
C SER A 136 4.36 16.66 27.47
N GLN A 137 4.83 17.18 28.61
CA GLN A 137 4.22 18.32 29.33
C GLN A 137 5.06 19.61 29.35
N SER A 138 6.13 19.73 28.56
CA SER A 138 6.94 20.96 28.49
C SER A 138 6.93 21.60 27.11
#